data_AF-A0A8J2PGD3-F1
#
_entry.id   AF-A0A8J2PGD3-F1
#
_cell.length_a   1.000
_cell.length_b   1.000
_cell.length_c   1.000
_cell.angle_alpha   90.00
_cell.angle_beta   90.00
_cell.angle_gamma   90.00
#
_symmetry.space_group_name_H-M   'P 1'
#
loop_
_entity.id
_entity.type
_entity.pdbx_description
1 polymer ?
#
loop_
_entity_poly.entity_id
_entity_poly.type
_entity_poly.pdbx_seq_one_letter_code
_entity_poly.pdbx_strand_id
1 'polypeptide(L)'
;MKLSLTLAVIIISISFKEINSFARVTLYTEREHKGLDYKLPRYWKSQDCLNLPKWLRRNVESVDAAGQCIVICSETNCKGHCVAIFPGNDSQETWFGDLHELKLDNEVQSVKKCF
;
A
#
# COMPACT_ATOMS: atom_id res chain seq x y z
N MET A 1 -33.19 35.32 20.42
CA MET A 1 -32.29 34.61 19.48
C MET A 1 -31.73 33.37 20.17
N LYS A 2 -32.30 32.20 19.91
CA LYS A 2 -31.75 30.90 20.33
C LYS A 2 -31.30 30.16 19.06
N LEU A 3 -30.19 30.61 18.46
CA LEU A 3 -29.47 29.80 17.49
C LEU A 3 -28.80 28.69 18.31
N SER A 4 -29.50 27.57 18.40
CA SER A 4 -29.21 26.46 19.29
C SER A 4 -27.90 25.78 18.92
N LEU A 5 -27.15 25.36 19.95
CA LEU A 5 -25.86 24.64 19.91
C LEU A 5 -25.79 23.46 18.91
N THR A 6 -26.92 22.97 18.40
CA THR A 6 -27.01 21.84 17.48
C THR A 6 -26.24 22.02 16.18
N LEU A 7 -26.13 23.25 15.65
CA LEU A 7 -25.43 23.49 14.38
C LEU A 7 -23.90 23.36 14.50
N ALA A 8 -23.32 23.72 15.66
CA ALA A 8 -21.89 23.60 15.90
C ALA A 8 -21.42 22.14 16.06
N VAL A 9 -22.27 21.28 16.65
CA VAL A 9 -21.97 19.85 16.82
C VAL A 9 -21.91 19.11 15.47
N ILE A 10 -22.75 19.51 14.52
CA ILE A 10 -22.76 18.93 13.16
C ILE A 10 -21.49 19.30 12.39
N ILE A 11 -21.01 20.55 12.48
CA ILE A 11 -19.77 20.97 11.81
C ILE A 11 -18.55 20.23 12.37
N ILE A 12 -18.48 20.03 13.69
CA ILE A 12 -17.35 19.30 14.31
C ILE A 12 -17.36 17.82 13.89
N SER A 13 -18.52 17.19 13.76
CA SER A 13 -18.59 15.76 13.39
C SER A 13 -18.33 15.49 11.90
N ILE A 14 -18.51 16.46 11.01
CA ILE A 14 -18.15 16.34 9.59
C ILE A 14 -16.63 16.43 9.40
N SER A 15 -15.93 17.25 10.18
CA SER A 15 -14.46 17.43 10.06
C SER A 15 -13.61 16.24 10.50
N PHE A 16 -14.16 15.27 11.26
CA PHE A 16 -13.38 14.13 11.77
C PHE A 16 -13.41 12.89 10.85
N LYS A 17 -14.26 12.84 9.82
CA LYS A 17 -14.34 11.66 8.93
C LYS A 17 -13.19 11.58 7.91
N GLU A 18 -12.43 12.64 7.67
CA GLU A 18 -11.47 12.71 6.55
C GLU A 18 -9.98 12.65 6.91
N ILE A 19 -9.57 12.56 8.19
CA ILE A 19 -8.16 12.81 8.57
C ILE A 19 -7.35 11.54 8.90
N ASN A 20 -7.84 10.33 8.60
CA ASN A 20 -7.14 9.09 8.96
C ASN A 20 -6.78 8.15 7.80
N SER A 21 -6.79 8.63 6.54
CA SER A 21 -6.14 7.88 5.46
C SER A 21 -4.62 8.04 5.55
N PHE A 22 -4.03 7.41 6.57
CA PHE A 22 -2.59 7.35 6.70
C PHE A 22 -2.06 6.30 5.74
N ALA A 23 -1.31 6.77 4.75
CA ALA A 23 -0.76 5.95 3.70
C ALA A 23 0.03 4.74 4.26
N ARG A 24 -0.42 3.52 3.96
CA ARG A 24 0.15 2.27 4.52
C ARG A 24 0.13 1.15 3.50
N VAL A 25 1.31 0.82 3.02
CA VAL A 25 1.50 -0.28 2.06
C VAL A 25 1.27 -1.64 2.72
N THR A 26 0.47 -2.48 2.08
CA THR A 26 0.17 -3.85 2.51
C THR A 26 0.39 -4.82 1.36
N LEU A 27 1.14 -5.89 1.62
CA LEU A 27 1.39 -7.00 0.69
C LEU A 27 0.49 -8.18 1.07
N TYR A 28 -0.05 -8.89 0.09
CA TYR A 28 -1.01 -9.97 0.27
C TYR A 28 -0.56 -11.24 -0.43
N THR A 29 -0.80 -12.39 0.20
CA THR A 29 -0.41 -13.68 -0.37
C THR A 29 -1.35 -14.21 -1.44
N GLU A 30 -2.52 -13.61 -1.58
CA GLU A 30 -3.50 -13.95 -2.60
C GLU A 30 -3.86 -12.70 -3.40
N ARG A 31 -4.44 -12.90 -4.58
CA ARG A 31 -4.98 -11.82 -5.42
C ARG A 31 -6.10 -11.07 -4.71
N GLU A 32 -6.45 -9.90 -5.24
CA GLU A 32 -7.58 -9.10 -4.74
C GLU A 32 -7.49 -8.72 -3.26
N HIS A 33 -6.27 -8.52 -2.75
CA HIS A 33 -6.00 -8.13 -1.37
C HIS A 33 -6.54 -9.12 -0.32
N LYS A 34 -6.44 -10.43 -0.64
CA LYS A 34 -6.88 -11.54 0.22
C LYS A 34 -5.71 -12.30 0.84
N GLY A 35 -6.03 -13.28 1.69
CA GLY A 35 -5.04 -14.15 2.32
C GLY A 35 -4.27 -13.48 3.47
N LEU A 36 -3.04 -13.93 3.70
CA LEU A 36 -2.17 -13.37 4.73
C LEU A 36 -1.64 -12.01 4.29
N ASP A 37 -1.67 -11.03 5.20
CA ASP A 37 -1.17 -9.69 4.94
C ASP A 37 0.15 -9.39 5.65
N TYR A 38 0.97 -8.55 5.01
CA TYR A 38 2.18 -7.97 5.60
C TYR A 38 2.21 -6.47 5.37
N LYS A 39 2.08 -5.73 6.46
CA LYS A 39 2.14 -4.27 6.47
C LYS A 39 3.60 -3.82 6.53
N LEU A 40 4.01 -2.99 5.57
CA LEU A 40 5.37 -2.44 5.57
C LEU A 40 5.58 -1.51 6.77
N PRO A 41 6.82 -1.39 7.29
CA PRO A 41 7.14 -0.43 8.34
C PRO A 41 6.75 0.99 7.94
N ARG A 42 6.05 1.69 8.83
CA ARG A 42 5.60 3.08 8.58
C ARG A 42 6.79 4.02 8.31
N TYR A 43 7.89 3.82 9.03
CA TYR A 43 9.08 4.64 8.96
C TYR A 43 10.25 3.83 8.42
N TRP A 44 10.58 4.05 7.16
CA TRP A 44 11.75 3.54 6.46
C TRP A 44 12.18 4.58 5.41
N LYS A 45 13.48 4.79 5.23
CA LYS A 45 13.99 5.87 4.35
C LYS A 45 13.79 5.49 2.88
N SER A 46 13.71 6.47 1.98
CA SER A 46 13.46 6.16 0.56
C SER A 46 14.59 5.36 -0.10
N GLN A 47 15.81 5.47 0.44
CA GLN A 47 16.97 4.68 0.02
C GLN A 47 17.04 3.30 0.69
N ASP A 48 16.21 3.03 1.70
CA ASP A 48 16.24 1.76 2.41
C ASP A 48 15.52 0.70 1.58
N CYS A 49 16.26 -0.34 1.19
CA CYS A 49 15.67 -1.54 0.65
C CYS A 49 15.28 -2.50 1.77
N LEU A 50 14.01 -2.93 1.78
CA LEU A 50 13.52 -3.93 2.71
C LEU A 50 13.44 -5.29 2.02
N ASN A 51 14.19 -6.24 2.54
CA ASN A 51 14.01 -7.64 2.18
C ASN A 51 12.77 -8.19 2.88
N LEU A 52 11.88 -8.83 2.12
CA LEU A 52 10.70 -9.46 2.69
C LEU A 52 11.10 -10.60 3.65
N PRO A 53 10.30 -10.89 4.68
CA PRO A 53 10.55 -12.06 5.52
C PRO A 53 10.45 -13.34 4.71
N LYS A 54 11.20 -14.39 5.09
CA LYS A 54 11.32 -15.63 4.31
C LYS A 54 9.96 -16.28 3.98
N TRP A 55 8.99 -16.19 4.88
CA TRP A 55 7.65 -16.77 4.69
C TRP A 55 6.80 -16.02 3.66
N LEU A 56 7.15 -14.77 3.34
CA LEU A 56 6.41 -13.94 2.39
C LEU A 56 7.10 -13.84 1.02
N ARG A 57 8.43 -14.01 0.98
CA ARG A 57 9.18 -14.02 -0.29
C ARG A 57 8.57 -15.04 -1.24
N ARG A 58 8.35 -14.64 -2.49
CA ARG A 58 7.79 -15.49 -3.53
C ARG A 58 6.39 -16.02 -3.27
N ASN A 59 5.67 -15.40 -2.34
CA ASN A 59 4.28 -15.72 -2.04
C ASN A 59 3.38 -14.48 -2.19
N VAL A 60 3.91 -13.33 -2.64
CA VAL A 60 3.11 -12.11 -2.81
C VAL A 60 2.41 -12.18 -4.16
N GLU A 61 1.09 -12.01 -4.15
CA GLU A 61 0.25 -12.00 -5.35
C GLU A 61 -0.48 -10.67 -5.55
N SER A 62 -0.74 -9.92 -4.48
CA SER A 62 -1.28 -8.58 -4.61
C SER A 62 -0.71 -7.55 -3.63
N VAL A 63 -0.87 -6.28 -3.98
CA VAL A 63 -0.33 -5.14 -3.23
C VAL A 63 -1.38 -4.04 -3.13
N ASP A 64 -1.55 -3.50 -1.92
CA ASP A 64 -2.21 -2.22 -1.69
C ASP A 64 -1.13 -1.18 -1.35
N ALA A 65 -0.96 -0.22 -2.25
CA ALA A 65 -0.01 0.88 -2.09
C ALA A 65 -0.55 2.01 -1.19
N ALA A 66 -1.88 2.08 -0.98
CA ALA A 66 -2.60 3.01 -0.12
C ALA A 66 -1.94 4.39 0.03
N GLY A 67 -1.87 5.18 -1.05
CA GLY A 67 -1.30 6.53 -1.03
C GLY A 67 0.24 6.64 -1.02
N GLN A 68 0.99 5.54 -1.07
CA GLN A 68 2.46 5.56 -1.20
C GLN A 68 2.92 4.87 -2.48
N CYS A 69 3.84 5.50 -3.21
CA CYS A 69 4.53 4.83 -4.31
C CYS A 69 5.63 3.92 -3.76
N ILE A 70 5.68 2.68 -4.24
CA ILE A 70 6.73 1.70 -3.91
C ILE A 70 7.34 1.11 -5.17
N VAL A 71 8.53 0.53 -5.03
CA VAL A 71 9.15 -0.33 -6.04
C VAL A 71 9.31 -1.71 -5.44
N ILE A 72 8.69 -2.71 -6.06
CA ILE A 72 8.86 -4.12 -5.71
C ILE A 72 9.86 -4.77 -6.66
N CYS A 73 10.65 -5.72 -6.17
CA CYS A 73 11.72 -6.35 -6.93
C CYS A 73 11.73 -7.88 -6.74
N SER A 74 12.07 -8.60 -7.80
CA SER A 74 12.12 -10.08 -7.82
C SER A 74 13.31 -10.67 -7.06
N GLU A 75 14.32 -9.87 -6.73
CA GLU A 75 15.46 -10.30 -5.90
C GLU A 75 15.56 -9.51 -4.60
N THR A 76 16.36 -10.02 -3.67
CA THR A 76 16.71 -9.30 -2.43
C THR A 76 17.56 -8.07 -2.71
N ASN A 77 17.55 -7.11 -1.79
CA ASN A 77 18.32 -5.86 -1.85
C ASN A 77 17.96 -5.00 -3.07
N CYS A 78 16.71 -5.09 -3.53
CA CYS A 78 16.11 -4.24 -4.57
C CYS A 78 16.86 -4.36 -5.90
N LYS A 79 17.15 -5.60 -6.27
CA LYS A 79 17.82 -6.01 -7.51
C LYS A 79 16.87 -6.84 -8.40
N GLY A 80 17.36 -7.22 -9.57
CA GLY A 80 16.61 -8.05 -10.52
C GLY A 80 15.57 -7.24 -11.27
N HIS A 81 14.43 -7.88 -11.55
CA HIS A 81 13.29 -7.21 -12.19
C HIS A 81 12.53 -6.40 -11.15
N CYS A 82 12.39 -5.09 -11.37
CA CYS A 82 11.73 -4.18 -10.45
C CYS A 82 10.63 -3.38 -11.15
N VAL A 83 9.50 -3.22 -10.48
CA VAL A 83 8.34 -2.46 -10.99
C VAL A 83 7.88 -1.46 -9.93
N ALA A 84 7.62 -0.23 -10.37
CA ALA A 84 7.02 0.81 -9.54
C ALA A 84 5.50 0.62 -9.48
N ILE A 85 4.97 0.55 -8.27
CA ILE A 85 3.54 0.50 -7.97
C ILE A 85 3.16 1.87 -7.42
N PHE A 86 2.28 2.54 -8.15
CA PHE A 86 1.69 3.82 -7.74
C PHE A 86 0.40 3.57 -6.98
N PRO A 87 0.06 4.40 -5.99
CA PRO A 87 -1.23 4.31 -5.33
C PRO A 87 -2.34 4.52 -6.36
N GLY A 88 -3.36 3.65 -6.33
CA GLY A 88 -4.56 3.86 -7.13
C GLY A 88 -5.30 5.11 -6.67
N ASN A 89 -5.89 5.84 -7.61
CA ASN A 89 -6.91 6.82 -7.27
C ASN A 89 -8.19 6.03 -6.98
N ASP A 90 -8.92 6.36 -5.90
CA ASP A 90 -10.15 5.68 -5.45
C ASP A 90 -11.26 5.53 -6.51
N SER A 91 -11.08 6.11 -7.70
CA SER A 91 -12.03 6.15 -8.81
C SER A 91 -11.59 5.44 -10.10
N GLN A 92 -10.40 4.81 -10.14
CA GLN A 92 -9.95 4.08 -11.34
C GLN A 92 -9.75 2.59 -11.05
N GLU A 93 -10.66 1.80 -11.63
CA GLU A 93 -10.65 0.34 -11.74
C GLU A 93 -9.45 -0.23 -12.50
N THR A 94 -8.45 0.56 -12.87
CA THR A 94 -7.15 0.04 -13.32
C THR A 94 -6.37 -0.43 -12.10
N TRP A 95 -6.71 -1.65 -11.71
CA TRP A 95 -6.14 -2.49 -10.67
C TRP A 95 -4.62 -2.67 -10.85
N PHE A 96 -3.79 -1.76 -10.34
CA PHE A 96 -2.35 -2.02 -10.17
C PHE A 96 -2.02 -2.90 -8.94
N GLY A 97 -3.03 -3.58 -8.40
CA GLY A 97 -2.91 -4.44 -7.24
C GLY A 97 -2.55 -5.89 -7.56
N ASP A 98 -2.84 -6.40 -8.77
CA ASP A 98 -2.51 -7.77 -9.17
C ASP A 98 -1.09 -7.85 -9.76
N LEU A 99 -0.21 -8.63 -9.13
CA LEU A 99 1.17 -8.79 -9.58
C LEU A 99 1.31 -9.71 -10.79
N HIS A 100 0.26 -10.47 -11.13
CA HIS A 100 0.26 -11.36 -12.27
C HIS A 100 0.36 -10.60 -13.59
N GLU A 101 -0.32 -9.45 -13.72
CA GLU A 101 -0.22 -8.60 -14.91
C GLU A 101 1.18 -8.01 -15.09
N LEU A 102 1.90 -7.85 -13.98
CA LEU A 102 3.27 -7.35 -13.93
C LEU A 102 4.33 -8.46 -14.05
N LYS A 103 3.91 -9.74 -14.16
CA LYS A 103 4.78 -10.91 -14.14
C LYS A 103 5.70 -10.95 -12.92
N LEU A 104 5.19 -10.55 -11.77
CA LEU A 104 5.88 -10.55 -10.48
C LEU A 104 5.17 -11.44 -9.45
N ASP A 105 4.10 -12.13 -9.85
CA ASP A 105 3.40 -13.09 -9.01
C ASP A 105 4.37 -14.16 -8.52
N ASN A 106 4.40 -14.34 -7.20
CA ASN A 106 5.29 -15.32 -6.57
C ASN A 106 6.79 -15.10 -6.86
N GLU A 107 7.19 -13.89 -7.26
CA GLU A 107 8.61 -13.54 -7.46
C GLU A 107 9.12 -12.48 -6.48
N VAL A 108 8.24 -11.71 -5.84
CA VAL A 108 8.65 -10.57 -5.01
C VAL A 108 9.53 -11.01 -3.82
N GLN A 109 10.68 -10.36 -3.68
CA GLN A 109 11.63 -10.63 -2.60
C GLN A 109 12.07 -9.39 -1.82
N SER A 110 11.98 -8.20 -2.42
CA SER A 110 12.26 -6.96 -1.72
C SER A 110 11.42 -5.79 -2.22
N VAL A 111 11.39 -4.74 -1.43
CA VAL A 111 10.60 -3.54 -1.69
C VAL A 111 11.38 -2.31 -1.22
N LYS A 112 11.16 -1.16 -1.87
CA LYS A 112 11.63 0.17 -1.44
C LYS A 112 10.58 1.22 -1.76
N LYS A 113 10.71 2.44 -1.22
CA LYS A 113 9.88 3.57 -1.69
C LYS A 113 10.31 4.04 -3.07
N CYS A 114 9.40 4.67 -3.79
CA CYS A 114 9.79 5.58 -4.88
C CYS A 114 10.54 6.80 -4.29
N PHE A 115 11.37 7.42 -5.12
CA PHE A 115 12.28 8.56 -4.88
C PHE A 115 12.12 9.31 -3.54
#